data_AF-A0A2V2CDT3-F1
#
_entry.id   AF-A0A2V2CDT3-F1
#
_cell.length_a   1.000
_cell.length_b   1.000
_cell.length_c   1.000
_cell.angle_alpha   90.00
_cell.angle_beta   90.00
_cell.angle_gamma   90.00
#
_symmetry.space_group_name_H-M   'P 1'
#
loop_
_entity.id
_entity.type
_entity.pdbx_description
1 polymer ?
#
loop_
_entity_poly.entity_id
_entity_poly.type
_entity_poly.pdbx_seq_one_letter_code
_entity_poly.pdbx_strand_id
1 'polypeptide(L)'
;MYQRYIANPDGTFRKTVVDEPPRPMPPPPPEPVCAPPPPRPELACPPERPRPPEPGCPPKPLSLRGLLPETLDVGDLLLALILLLLYLDSEDEDPKS
;
A
#
# COMPACT_ATOMS: atom_id res chain seq x y z
N MET A 1 -15.20 19.76 -18.17
CA MET A 1 -14.64 20.16 -19.49
C MET A 1 -13.26 20.77 -19.29
N TYR A 2 -12.20 20.13 -19.80
CA TYR A 2 -10.84 20.69 -19.77
C TYR A 2 -10.11 20.50 -21.10
N GLN A 3 -9.14 21.36 -21.37
CA GLN A 3 -8.29 21.25 -22.56
C GLN A 3 -7.11 20.33 -22.24
N ARG A 4 -6.80 19.39 -23.14
CA ARG A 4 -5.66 18.49 -23.03
C ARG A 4 -4.75 18.67 -24.24
N TYR A 5 -3.45 18.86 -23.99
CA TYR A 5 -2.41 18.92 -25.02
C TYR A 5 -1.74 17.55 -25.11
N ILE A 6 -1.69 16.98 -26.31
CA ILE A 6 -1.07 15.68 -26.56
C ILE A 6 0.14 15.93 -27.46
N ALA A 7 1.33 15.59 -26.97
CA ALA A 7 2.56 15.65 -27.75
C ALA A 7 2.51 14.60 -28.86
N ASN A 8 2.87 15.01 -30.06
CA ASN A 8 3.03 14.13 -31.21
C ASN A 8 4.53 13.85 -31.45
N PRO A 9 4.90 12.74 -32.13
CA PRO A 9 6.29 12.37 -32.37
C PRO A 9 7.06 13.36 -33.27
N ASP A 10 6.35 14.17 -34.05
CA ASP A 10 6.87 15.30 -34.85
C ASP A 10 7.14 16.56 -34.01
N GLY A 11 6.96 16.50 -32.68
CA GLY A 11 7.21 17.61 -31.77
C GLY A 11 6.10 18.66 -31.71
N THR A 12 5.02 18.47 -32.48
CA THR A 12 3.82 19.31 -32.40
C THR A 12 2.90 18.88 -31.27
N PHE A 13 2.02 19.78 -30.84
CA PHE A 13 0.99 19.50 -29.83
C PHE A 13 -0.39 19.61 -30.46
N ARG A 14 -1.21 18.57 -30.31
CA ARG A 14 -2.65 18.66 -30.62
C ARG A 14 -3.45 19.02 -29.38
N LYS A 15 -4.38 19.95 -29.53
CA LYS A 15 -5.33 20.35 -28.49
C LYS A 15 -6.63 19.58 -28.65
N THR A 16 -7.07 18.93 -27.59
CA THR A 16 -8.38 18.27 -27.52
C THR A 16 -9.20 18.82 -26.35
N VAL A 17 -10.51 18.94 -26.55
CA VAL A 17 -11.45 19.27 -25.47
C VAL A 17 -11.96 17.96 -24.89
N VAL A 18 -11.74 17.74 -23.60
CA VAL A 18 -12.19 16.55 -22.88
C VAL A 18 -13.42 16.90 -22.06
N ASP A 19 -14.52 16.20 -22.35
CA ASP A 19 -15.72 16.24 -21.52
C ASP A 19 -15.46 15.54 -20.18
N GLU A 20 -16.01 16.12 -19.12
CA GLU A 20 -15.88 15.51 -17.80
C GLU A 20 -16.87 14.35 -17.73
N PRO A 21 -16.45 13.14 -17.33
CA PRO A 21 -17.40 12.05 -17.18
C PRO A 21 -18.50 12.47 -16.19
N PRO A 22 -19.75 12.03 -16.41
CA PRO A 22 -20.84 12.35 -15.49
C PRO A 22 -20.47 11.88 -14.09
N ARG A 23 -20.62 12.77 -13.11
CA ARG A 23 -20.33 12.45 -11.71
C ARG A 23 -21.23 11.29 -11.26
N PRO A 24 -20.68 10.28 -10.57
CA PRO A 24 -21.50 9.22 -9.99
C PRO A 24 -22.58 9.83 -9.11
N MET A 25 -23.79 9.28 -9.20
CA MET A 25 -24.87 9.67 -8.29
C MET A 25 -24.47 9.28 -6.87
N PRO A 26 -24.73 10.13 -5.86
CA PRO A 26 -24.48 9.77 -4.47
C PRO A 26 -25.27 8.50 -4.11
N PRO A 27 -24.72 7.61 -3.27
CA PRO A 27 -25.43 6.42 -2.83
C PRO A 27 -26.72 6.81 -2.10
N PRO A 28 -27.78 5.97 -2.16
CA PRO A 28 -28.98 6.20 -1.39
C PRO A 28 -28.66 6.20 0.12
N PRO A 29 -29.43 6.92 0.93
CA PRO A 29 -29.27 6.90 2.39
C PRO A 29 -29.44 5.47 2.92
N PRO A 30 -28.70 5.07 3.97
CA PRO A 30 -28.84 3.75 4.57
C PRO A 30 -30.27 3.54 5.09
N GLU A 31 -30.84 2.38 4.80
CA GLU A 31 -32.12 1.97 5.39
C GLU A 31 -31.96 1.85 6.92
N PRO A 32 -32.97 2.26 7.71
CA PRO A 32 -32.93 2.05 9.14
C PRO A 32 -32.86 0.54 9.44
N VAL A 33 -31.73 0.13 10.02
CA VAL A 33 -31.52 -1.24 10.48
C VAL A 33 -32.55 -1.53 11.57
N CYS A 34 -33.50 -2.43 11.29
CA CYS A 34 -34.35 -3.01 12.32
C CYS A 34 -33.45 -3.67 13.37
N ALA A 35 -33.60 -3.27 14.63
CA ALA A 35 -32.83 -3.82 15.73
C ALA A 35 -32.97 -5.36 15.77
N PRO A 36 -31.88 -6.11 15.97
CA PRO A 36 -31.97 -7.55 16.12
C PRO A 36 -32.82 -7.91 17.34
N PRO A 37 -33.63 -8.98 17.28
CA PRO A 37 -34.39 -9.44 18.43
C PRO A 37 -33.43 -9.83 19.59
N PRO A 38 -33.88 -9.70 20.85
CA PRO A 38 -33.04 -9.99 22.00
C PRO A 38 -32.62 -11.48 22.04
N PRO A 39 -31.40 -11.79 22.48
CA PRO A 39 -30.92 -13.17 22.59
C PRO A 39 -31.72 -13.93 23.66
N ARG A 40 -32.17 -15.15 23.34
CA ARG A 40 -32.74 -16.08 24.31
C ARG A 40 -31.61 -16.70 25.17
N PRO A 41 -31.84 -16.89 26.48
CA PRO A 41 -30.89 -17.61 27.33
C PRO A 41 -31.16 -19.12 27.25
N GLU A 42 -30.25 -19.89 26.65
CA GLU A 42 -30.25 -21.35 26.81
C GLU A 42 -28.86 -21.89 27.13
N LEU A 43 -28.75 -22.29 28.40
CA LEU A 43 -28.23 -23.55 28.93
C LEU A 43 -26.77 -23.94 28.62
N ALA A 44 -26.01 -24.03 29.71
CA ALA A 44 -24.66 -24.55 29.78
C ALA A 44 -24.53 -25.93 29.14
N CYS A 45 -23.47 -26.11 28.36
CA CYS A 45 -22.94 -27.42 27.98
C CYS A 45 -21.44 -27.49 28.37
N PRO A 46 -20.94 -28.69 28.72
CA PRO A 46 -19.71 -28.90 29.51
C PRO A 46 -18.41 -28.73 28.69
N PRO A 47 -17.22 -28.67 29.33
CA PRO A 47 -15.97 -28.39 28.64
C PRO A 47 -15.49 -29.59 27.80
N GLU A 48 -15.21 -29.38 26.50
CA GLU A 48 -14.51 -30.33 25.65
C GLU A 48 -13.01 -29.99 25.48
N ARG A 49 -12.24 -31.07 25.29
CA ARG A 49 -10.81 -31.29 25.59
C ARG A 49 -9.76 -30.53 24.74
N PRO A 50 -8.49 -30.48 25.18
CA PRO A 50 -7.37 -29.89 24.42
C PRO A 50 -7.01 -30.72 23.18
N ARG A 51 -6.85 -30.06 22.03
CA ARG A 51 -6.30 -30.65 20.79
C ARG A 51 -4.76 -30.80 20.89
N PRO A 52 -4.16 -31.85 20.27
CA PRO A 52 -2.71 -32.04 20.26
C PRO A 52 -2.01 -31.02 19.34
N PRO A 53 -0.74 -30.66 19.62
CA PRO A 53 0.03 -29.74 18.77
C PRO A 53 0.52 -30.45 17.51
N GLU A 54 0.24 -29.88 16.33
CA GLU A 54 0.84 -30.34 15.07
C GLU A 54 2.34 -29.95 15.02
N PRO A 55 3.23 -30.88 14.61
CA PRO A 55 4.64 -30.59 14.41
C PRO A 55 4.88 -30.15 12.96
N GLY A 56 5.50 -28.99 12.76
CA GLY A 56 6.05 -28.63 11.44
C GLY A 56 5.93 -27.15 11.10
N CYS A 57 6.64 -26.29 11.82
CA CYS A 57 6.92 -24.96 11.30
C CYS A 57 8.08 -25.08 10.28
N PRO A 58 7.89 -24.71 9.00
CA PRO A 58 9.00 -24.63 8.06
C PRO A 58 9.99 -23.52 8.49
N PRO A 59 11.27 -23.59 8.08
CA PRO A 59 12.28 -22.60 8.46
C PRO A 59 11.81 -21.21 8.02
N LYS A 60 11.75 -20.28 8.98
CA LYS A 60 11.39 -18.88 8.72
C LYS A 60 12.36 -18.32 7.68
N PRO A 61 11.87 -17.65 6.62
CA PRO A 61 12.76 -16.91 5.73
C PRO A 61 13.50 -15.87 6.58
N LEU A 62 14.81 -15.72 6.35
CA LEU A 62 15.65 -14.71 6.98
C LEU A 62 15.09 -13.33 6.64
N SER A 63 14.19 -12.87 7.51
CA SER A 63 13.47 -11.63 7.33
C SER A 63 14.40 -10.51 7.74
N LEU A 64 14.81 -9.69 6.77
CA LEU A 64 15.44 -8.39 7.03
C LEU A 64 14.50 -7.42 7.77
N ARG A 65 13.25 -7.84 8.03
CA ARG A 65 12.22 -7.15 8.82
C ARG A 65 12.62 -6.86 10.26
N GLY A 66 13.77 -7.36 10.74
CA GLY A 66 14.32 -7.03 12.06
C GLY A 66 15.59 -6.18 12.04
N LEU A 67 16.14 -5.87 10.87
CA LEU A 67 17.37 -5.06 10.74
C LEU A 67 17.08 -3.61 10.39
N LEU A 68 15.96 -3.36 9.70
CA LEU A 68 15.51 -2.01 9.42
C LEU A 68 14.57 -1.55 10.54
N PRO A 69 14.79 -0.36 11.13
CA PRO A 69 13.87 0.16 12.12
C PRO A 69 12.47 0.26 11.52
N GLU A 70 11.46 -0.11 12.32
CA GLU A 70 10.05 -0.18 11.91
C GLU A 70 9.49 1.17 11.43
N THR A 71 10.23 2.25 11.70
CA THR A 71 9.93 3.63 11.31
C THR A 71 10.52 4.04 9.97
N LEU A 72 11.32 3.19 9.32
CA LEU A 72 11.99 3.52 8.06
C LEU A 72 11.02 3.29 6.90
N ASP A 73 10.59 4.38 6.28
CA ASP A 73 9.67 4.32 5.15
C ASP A 73 10.39 3.92 3.86
N VAL A 74 9.64 3.46 2.86
CA VAL A 74 10.16 3.18 1.52
C VAL A 74 10.84 4.43 0.93
N GLY A 75 10.33 5.62 1.26
CA GLY A 75 10.95 6.90 0.89
C GLY A 75 12.35 7.10 1.50
N ASP A 76 12.54 6.72 2.76
CA ASP A 76 13.83 6.85 3.44
C ASP A 76 14.87 5.89 2.85
N LEU A 77 14.45 4.68 2.49
CA LEU A 77 15.32 3.71 1.83
C LEU A 77 15.75 4.20 0.44
N LEU A 78 14.81 4.79 -0.31
CA LEU A 78 15.09 5.38 -1.61
C LEU A 78 16.05 6.57 -1.47
N LEU A 79 15.85 7.43 -0.47
CA LEU A 79 16.73 8.56 -0.20
C LEU A 79 18.15 8.11 0.17
N ALA A 80 18.28 7.12 1.05
CA ALA A 80 19.56 6.54 1.43
C ALA A 80 20.29 5.92 0.23
N LEU A 81 19.55 5.22 -0.65
CA LEU A 81 20.11 4.66 -1.89
C LEU A 81 20.63 5.75 -2.83
N ILE A 82 19.87 6.84 -3.02
CA ILE A 82 20.28 7.96 -3.87
C ILE A 82 21.54 8.62 -3.30
N LEU A 83 21.58 8.89 -1.99
CA LEU A 83 22.74 9.49 -1.32
C LEU A 83 23.98 8.60 -1.44
N LEU A 84 23.83 7.28 -1.30
CA LEU A 84 24.92 6.33 -1.49
C LEU A 84 25.48 6.36 -2.91
N LEU A 85 24.60 6.38 -3.92
CA LEU A 85 25.03 6.46 -5.32
C LEU A 85 25.77 7.77 -5.61
N LEU A 86 25.28 8.90 -5.08
CA LEU A 86 25.94 10.19 -5.21
C LEU A 86 27.31 10.22 -4.52
N TYR A 87 27.42 9.60 -3.34
CA TYR A 87 28.68 9.50 -2.63
C TYR A 87 29.72 8.70 -3.42
N LEU A 88 29.33 7.55 -3.96
CA LEU A 88 30.20 6.71 -4.80
C LEU A 88 30.62 7.42 -6.09
N ASP A 89 29.71 8.17 -6.72
CA ASP A 89 30.01 8.95 -7.93
C ASP A 89 30.93 10.14 -7.65
N SER A 90 30.91 10.66 -6.42
CA SER A 90 31.77 11.78 -5.99
C SER A 90 33.19 11.36 -5.61
N GLU A 91 33.44 10.08 -5.34
CA GLU A 91 34.78 9.56 -4.98
C GLU A 91 35.72 9.46 -6.20
N ASP A 92 35.20 9.47 -7.43
CA ASP A 92 36.01 9.45 -8.67
C ASP A 92 36.53 10.85 -9.08
N GLU A 93 36.10 11.92 -8.41
CA GLU A 93 36.56 13.30 -8.61
C GLU A 93 37.77 13.62 -7.72
N ASP A 94 38.81 12.77 -7.74
CA ASP A 94 40.13 13.12 -7.23
C ASP A 94 40.88 13.84 -8.37
N PRO A 95 40.99 15.18 -8.38
CA PRO A 95 41.85 15.87 -9.32
C PRO A 95 43.30 15.51 -8.96
N LYS A 96 43.83 14.53 -9.69
CA LYS A 96 45.25 14.17 -9.76
C LYS A 96 46.12 15.42 -9.62
N SER A 97 46.65 15.64 -8.42
CA SER A 97 47.55 16.75 -8.09
C SER A 97 48.98 16.28 -7.98
#